data_AF-A0A8J5REJ1-F1
#
_entry.id   AF-A0A8J5REJ1-F1
#
_cell.length_a   1.000
_cell.length_b   1.000
_cell.length_c   1.000
_cell.angle_alpha   90.00
_cell.angle_beta   90.00
_cell.angle_gamma   90.00
#
_symmetry.space_group_name_H-M   'P 1'
#
loop_
_entity.id
_entity.type
_entity.pdbx_description
1 polymer ?
#
loop_
_entity_poly.entity_id
_entity_poly.type
_entity_poly.pdbx_seq_one_letter_code
_entity_poly.pdbx_strand_id
1 'polypeptide(L)'
;MAAATDASSHFAIPPLSPTAASVVHRCARITGVPVEQLLRRFEPEKGNQPLGYARSLVEYCSYIALRVETRRHDHLGDCEFHSLTYDMMLAWEAPDEETDAKLQTTPINILHGGNDEEEDGGSMFCLSPTQMAIQVDGRRTVGPDAFAKIIPACPAMAHAITVRNLFDALTNSTGGRLHFLIYHKYLKSLDKVLGSAKAYIKWTQSSSP
;
A
#
# COMPACT_ATOMS: atom_id res chain seq x y z
N MET A 1 -44.76 11.83 27.83
CA MET A 1 -43.35 12.30 27.83
C MET A 1 -42.56 11.34 26.98
N ALA A 2 -41.85 11.90 25.99
CA ALA A 2 -41.24 11.19 24.89
C ALA A 2 -40.09 10.27 25.31
N ALA A 3 -39.93 9.22 24.52
CA ALA A 3 -38.94 8.17 24.61
C ALA A 3 -37.50 8.69 24.47
N ALA A 4 -36.61 8.23 25.34
CA ALA A 4 -35.17 8.30 25.13
C ALA A 4 -34.73 6.97 24.51
N THR A 5 -34.90 6.84 23.19
CA THR A 5 -34.36 5.73 22.40
C THR A 5 -32.95 6.08 21.95
N ASP A 6 -32.01 5.28 22.44
CA ASP A 6 -30.84 4.77 21.72
C ASP A 6 -29.90 5.78 21.04
N ALA A 7 -28.89 6.23 21.78
CA ALA A 7 -27.67 6.82 21.23
C ALA A 7 -26.56 5.76 21.15
N SER A 8 -26.74 4.71 20.34
CA SER A 8 -25.69 3.72 20.09
C SER A 8 -25.63 3.19 18.65
N SER A 9 -25.97 4.01 17.66
CA SER A 9 -25.75 3.69 16.25
C SER A 9 -24.98 4.80 15.54
N HIS A 10 -24.12 4.40 14.60
CA HIS A 10 -23.27 5.22 13.71
C HIS A 10 -21.79 5.42 14.08
N PHE A 11 -21.09 4.33 14.43
CA PHE A 11 -19.68 4.17 14.03
C PHE A 11 -19.48 2.81 13.34
N ALA A 12 -20.42 2.43 12.48
CA ALA A 12 -20.16 1.33 11.57
C ALA A 12 -19.04 1.78 10.63
N ILE A 13 -17.87 1.14 10.75
CA ILE A 13 -16.83 1.22 9.73
C ILE A 13 -17.55 0.92 8.41
N PRO A 14 -17.48 1.79 7.38
CA PRO A 14 -18.01 1.44 6.06
C PRO A 14 -17.40 0.10 5.63
N PRO A 15 -18.05 -0.70 4.77
CA PRO A 15 -17.56 -2.03 4.42
C PRO A 15 -16.19 -1.92 3.72
N LEU A 16 -15.14 -1.95 4.54
CA LEU A 16 -13.75 -1.96 4.12
C LEU A 16 -13.38 -3.40 3.79
N SER A 17 -12.46 -3.58 2.84
CA SER A 17 -11.87 -4.88 2.61
C SER A 17 -11.16 -5.38 3.89
N PRO A 18 -11.01 -6.70 4.08
CA PRO A 18 -10.27 -7.24 5.23
C PRO A 18 -8.84 -6.70 5.34
N THR A 19 -8.19 -6.44 4.19
CA THR A 19 -6.85 -5.84 4.14
C THR A 19 -6.90 -4.40 4.68
N ALA A 20 -7.85 -3.58 4.22
CA ALA A 20 -7.99 -2.20 4.65
C ALA A 20 -8.34 -2.10 6.14
N ALA A 21 -9.27 -2.92 6.64
CA ALA A 21 -9.59 -2.99 8.07
C ALA A 21 -8.36 -3.35 8.91
N SER A 22 -7.60 -4.36 8.50
CA SER A 22 -6.36 -4.77 9.19
C SER A 22 -5.33 -3.64 9.25
N VAL A 23 -5.14 -2.90 8.14
CA VAL A 23 -4.26 -1.73 8.10
C VAL A 23 -4.73 -0.64 9.05
N VAL A 24 -6.03 -0.30 9.07
CA VAL A 24 -6.58 0.72 9.99
C VAL A 24 -6.31 0.33 11.45
N HIS A 25 -6.56 -0.92 11.84
CA HIS A 25 -6.27 -1.42 13.18
C HIS A 25 -4.77 -1.39 13.51
N ARG A 26 -3.91 -1.74 12.54
CA ARG A 26 -2.44 -1.68 12.71
C ARG A 26 -1.97 -0.23 12.89
N CYS A 27 -2.48 0.72 12.11
CA CYS A 27 -2.19 2.14 12.24
C CYS A 27 -2.65 2.71 13.60
N ALA A 28 -3.85 2.34 14.07
CA ALA A 28 -4.34 2.70 15.39
C ALA A 28 -3.41 2.19 16.51
N ARG A 29 -2.93 0.94 16.41
CA ARG A 29 -1.96 0.38 17.35
C ARG A 29 -0.62 1.14 17.35
N ILE A 30 -0.08 1.46 16.18
CA ILE A 30 1.18 2.23 16.04
C ILE A 30 1.05 3.62 16.65
N THR A 31 -0.09 4.28 16.42
CA THR A 31 -0.35 5.63 16.93
C THR A 31 -0.73 5.67 18.41
N GLY A 32 -1.06 4.52 19.02
CA GLY A 32 -1.53 4.43 20.40
C GLY A 32 -2.93 5.04 20.61
N VAL A 33 -3.70 5.18 19.54
CA VAL A 33 -5.03 5.81 19.53
C VAL A 33 -6.08 4.77 19.13
N PRO A 34 -7.20 4.63 19.85
CA PRO A 34 -8.25 3.69 19.46
C PRO A 34 -8.86 4.09 18.11
N VAL A 35 -9.28 3.09 17.32
CA VAL A 35 -9.77 3.29 15.94
C VAL A 35 -10.93 4.31 15.90
N GLU A 36 -11.82 4.26 16.88
CA GLU A 36 -12.98 5.14 16.98
C GLU A 36 -12.58 6.61 17.14
N GLN A 37 -11.51 6.86 17.89
CA GLN A 37 -10.97 8.21 18.05
C GLN A 37 -10.27 8.68 16.76
N LEU A 38 -9.65 7.77 16.03
CA LEU A 38 -9.05 8.02 14.73
C LEU A 38 -10.12 8.43 13.69
N LEU A 39 -11.21 7.67 13.63
CA LEU A 39 -12.36 7.93 12.76
C LEU A 39 -13.05 9.26 13.11
N ARG A 40 -13.16 9.60 14.39
CA ARG A 40 -13.73 10.88 14.82
C ARG A 40 -12.91 12.09 14.37
N ARG A 41 -11.58 11.93 14.25
CA ARG A 41 -10.68 12.99 13.77
C ARG A 41 -10.60 13.07 12.25
N PHE A 42 -11.12 12.06 11.56
CA PHE A 42 -11.09 12.01 10.11
C PHE A 42 -12.27 12.81 9.54
N GLU A 43 -11.96 13.87 8.82
CA GLU A 43 -12.93 14.70 8.10
C GLU A 43 -12.79 14.44 6.60
N PRO A 44 -13.66 13.62 5.99
CA PRO A 44 -13.60 13.37 4.56
C PRO A 44 -13.98 14.61 3.75
N GLU A 45 -13.49 14.70 2.52
CA GLU A 45 -13.97 15.71 1.58
C GLU A 45 -15.46 15.55 1.29
N LYS A 46 -16.19 16.67 1.26
CA LYS A 46 -17.64 16.67 1.03
C LYS A 46 -17.94 16.20 -0.39
N GLY A 47 -18.78 15.18 -0.51
CA GLY A 47 -19.21 14.63 -1.81
C GLY A 47 -18.35 13.46 -2.33
N ASN A 48 -17.45 12.91 -1.50
CA ASN A 48 -16.72 11.70 -1.87
C ASN A 48 -17.68 10.51 -2.10
N GLN A 49 -17.52 9.87 -3.26
CA GLN A 49 -18.09 8.54 -3.53
C GLN A 49 -17.62 7.53 -2.47
N PRO A 50 -18.36 6.44 -2.20
CA PRO A 50 -18.00 5.45 -1.18
C PRO A 50 -16.54 4.95 -1.27
N LEU A 51 -16.07 4.68 -2.49
CA LEU A 51 -14.68 4.31 -2.76
C LEU A 51 -13.68 5.43 -2.40
N GLY A 52 -14.01 6.68 -2.73
CA GLY A 52 -13.18 7.84 -2.41
C GLY A 52 -13.09 8.07 -0.90
N TYR A 53 -14.17 7.84 -0.16
CA TYR A 53 -14.17 7.86 1.31
C TYR A 53 -13.22 6.79 1.85
N ALA A 54 -13.35 5.54 1.39
CA ALA A 54 -12.55 4.42 1.88
C ALA A 54 -11.04 4.62 1.62
N ARG A 55 -10.67 5.10 0.42
CA ARG A 55 -9.28 5.47 0.09
C ARG A 55 -8.74 6.59 0.97
N SER A 56 -9.54 7.65 1.16
CA SER A 56 -9.14 8.80 1.98
C SER A 56 -8.92 8.40 3.44
N LEU A 57 -9.75 7.49 3.95
CA LEU A 57 -9.59 6.95 5.29
C LEU A 57 -8.30 6.14 5.44
N VAL A 58 -8.03 5.20 4.52
CA VAL A 58 -6.79 4.40 4.53
C VAL A 58 -5.56 5.30 4.42
N GLU A 59 -5.61 6.31 3.56
CA GLU A 59 -4.54 7.30 3.40
C GLU A 59 -4.30 8.07 4.70
N TYR A 60 -5.35 8.62 5.32
CA TYR A 60 -5.24 9.33 6.59
C TYR A 60 -4.61 8.45 7.68
N CYS A 61 -5.10 7.21 7.84
CA CYS A 61 -4.59 6.25 8.82
C CYS A 61 -3.11 5.91 8.55
N SER A 62 -2.75 5.76 7.28
CA SER A 62 -1.38 5.45 6.88
C SER A 62 -0.45 6.60 7.22
N TYR A 63 -0.84 7.84 6.92
CA TYR A 63 0.01 9.02 7.10
C TYR A 63 0.34 9.27 8.58
N ILE A 64 -0.65 9.16 9.46
CA ILE A 64 -0.44 9.35 10.90
C ILE A 64 0.45 8.26 11.50
N ALA A 65 0.31 7.01 11.04
CA ALA A 65 1.15 5.90 11.50
C ALA A 65 2.59 6.06 11.00
N LEU A 66 2.78 6.37 9.72
CA LEU A 66 4.09 6.63 9.14
C LEU A 66 4.80 7.81 9.82
N ARG A 67 4.07 8.86 10.21
CA ARG A 67 4.65 9.98 10.99
C ARG A 67 5.20 9.56 12.35
N VAL A 68 4.64 8.51 12.97
CA VAL A 68 5.16 7.94 14.23
C VAL A 68 6.35 7.03 13.92
N GLU A 69 6.21 6.14 12.96
CA GLU A 69 7.20 5.12 12.62
C GLU A 69 8.51 5.72 12.08
N THR A 70 8.42 6.76 11.25
CA THR A 70 9.57 7.45 10.64
C THR A 70 10.43 8.25 11.62
N ARG A 71 9.99 8.38 12.89
CA ARG A 71 10.82 8.94 13.97
C ARG A 71 11.97 8.00 14.35
N ARG A 72 11.81 6.70 14.11
CA ARG A 72 12.87 5.71 14.30
C ARG A 72 13.93 5.89 13.21
N HIS A 73 15.21 5.88 13.56
CA HIS A 73 16.27 6.15 12.58
C HIS A 73 16.60 4.96 11.66
N ASP A 74 16.13 3.77 12.00
CA ASP A 74 16.42 2.47 11.39
C ASP A 74 15.22 1.86 10.64
N HIS A 75 14.11 2.60 10.51
CA HIS A 75 12.88 2.09 9.92
C HIS A 75 13.03 1.56 8.48
N LEU A 76 13.96 2.12 7.69
CA LEU A 76 14.22 1.67 6.31
C LEU A 76 14.95 0.32 6.22
N GLY A 77 15.51 -0.17 7.32
CA GLY A 77 16.09 -1.52 7.41
C GLY A 77 15.13 -2.54 8.03
N ASP A 78 14.00 -2.09 8.58
CA ASP A 78 13.05 -2.90 9.34
C ASP A 78 12.07 -3.62 8.39
N CYS A 79 12.07 -4.95 8.41
CA CYS A 79 11.18 -5.74 7.56
C CYS A 79 9.70 -5.52 7.90
N GLU A 80 9.37 -5.24 9.17
CA GLU A 80 7.99 -4.96 9.56
C GLU A 80 7.53 -3.61 9.01
N PHE A 81 8.43 -2.63 8.91
CA PHE A 81 8.13 -1.37 8.23
C PHE A 81 7.84 -1.60 6.74
N HIS A 82 8.63 -2.44 6.08
CA HIS A 82 8.44 -2.74 4.66
C HIS A 82 7.10 -3.42 4.41
N SER A 83 6.74 -4.41 5.24
CA SER A 83 5.44 -5.07 5.14
C SER A 83 4.30 -4.12 5.47
N LEU A 84 4.44 -3.29 6.50
CA LEU A 84 3.44 -2.28 6.86
C LEU A 84 3.12 -1.33 5.70
N THR A 85 4.15 -0.71 5.12
CA THR A 85 3.97 0.27 4.04
C THR A 85 3.46 -0.38 2.76
N TYR A 86 3.82 -1.64 2.50
CA TYR A 86 3.29 -2.42 1.39
C TYR A 86 1.81 -2.77 1.59
N ASP A 87 1.42 -3.23 2.78
CA ASP A 87 0.03 -3.53 3.12
C ASP A 87 -0.83 -2.25 3.05
N MET A 88 -0.31 -1.08 3.45
CA MET A 88 -0.97 0.22 3.28
C MET A 88 -1.27 0.54 1.80
N MET A 89 -0.33 0.27 0.89
CA MET A 89 -0.54 0.45 -0.55
C MET A 89 -1.62 -0.52 -1.08
N LEU A 90 -1.59 -1.79 -0.68
CA LEU A 90 -2.61 -2.77 -1.06
C LEU A 90 -4.01 -2.41 -0.54
N ALA A 91 -4.08 -1.94 0.71
CA ALA A 91 -5.33 -1.45 1.30
C ALA A 91 -5.87 -0.23 0.56
N TRP A 92 -5.02 0.66 0.06
CA TRP A 92 -5.45 1.83 -0.70
C TRP A 92 -5.94 1.45 -2.11
N GLU A 93 -5.29 0.48 -2.74
CA GLU A 93 -5.68 0.00 -4.07
C GLU A 93 -7.05 -0.68 -4.05
N ALA A 94 -7.31 -1.48 -3.02
CA ALA A 94 -8.54 -2.23 -2.80
C ALA A 94 -9.13 -1.94 -1.40
N PRO A 95 -9.72 -0.76 -1.19
CA PRO A 95 -10.17 -0.33 0.13
C PRO A 95 -11.53 -0.95 0.51
N ASP A 96 -12.33 -1.40 -0.46
CA ASP A 96 -13.61 -2.10 -0.28
C ASP A 96 -13.60 -3.47 -0.97
N GLU A 97 -14.59 -4.32 -0.63
CA GLU A 97 -14.68 -5.69 -1.17
C GLU A 97 -14.98 -5.74 -2.67
N GLU A 98 -15.75 -4.78 -3.19
CA GLU A 98 -16.09 -4.71 -4.62
C GLU A 98 -14.83 -4.46 -5.47
N THR A 99 -14.00 -3.49 -5.06
CA THR A 99 -12.74 -3.18 -5.73
C THR A 99 -11.76 -4.33 -5.59
N ASP A 100 -11.71 -4.99 -4.42
CA ASP A 100 -10.88 -6.18 -4.22
C ASP A 100 -11.29 -7.31 -5.18
N ALA A 101 -12.58 -7.64 -5.25
CA ALA A 101 -13.12 -8.66 -6.16
C ALA A 101 -12.83 -8.33 -7.65
N LYS A 102 -12.91 -7.05 -8.04
CA LYS A 102 -12.59 -6.61 -9.41
C LYS A 102 -11.10 -6.81 -9.75
N LEU A 103 -10.22 -6.57 -8.78
CA LEU A 103 -8.78 -6.80 -8.95
C LEU A 103 -8.42 -8.30 -8.92
N GLN A 104 -9.22 -9.12 -8.25
CA GLN A 104 -9.08 -10.58 -8.22
C GLN A 104 -9.69 -11.30 -9.43
N THR A 105 -10.66 -10.70 -10.12
CA THR A 105 -11.24 -11.26 -11.36
C THR A 105 -10.43 -10.91 -12.62
N THR A 106 -9.61 -9.87 -12.56
CA THR A 106 -8.70 -9.43 -13.62
C THR A 106 -7.36 -10.19 -13.83
N PRO A 107 -6.98 -11.28 -13.11
CA PRO A 107 -5.74 -12.02 -13.40
C PRO A 107 -5.88 -13.28 -14.28
N ILE A 108 -7.06 -13.66 -14.79
CA ILE A 108 -7.20 -14.86 -15.66
C ILE A 108 -7.90 -14.57 -17.01
N ASN A 109 -8.77 -13.57 -17.12
CA ASN A 109 -9.59 -13.38 -18.34
C ASN A 109 -8.95 -12.57 -19.49
N ILE A 110 -7.63 -12.30 -19.47
CA ILE A 110 -6.94 -11.68 -20.62
C ILE A 110 -6.83 -12.65 -21.83
N LEU A 111 -7.36 -13.89 -21.73
CA LEU A 111 -7.43 -14.83 -22.86
C LEU A 111 -8.82 -15.41 -23.17
N HIS A 112 -9.91 -14.89 -22.61
CA HIS A 112 -11.25 -15.23 -23.11
C HIS A 112 -11.84 -14.05 -23.87
N GLY A 113 -11.20 -13.75 -25.01
CA GLY A 113 -11.86 -13.03 -26.07
C GLY A 113 -13.09 -13.85 -26.47
N GLY A 114 -14.26 -13.22 -26.40
CA GLY A 114 -15.46 -13.82 -26.94
C GLY A 114 -15.25 -14.16 -28.41
N ASN A 115 -15.41 -15.42 -28.75
CA ASN A 115 -16.34 -15.81 -29.78
C ASN A 115 -16.61 -17.30 -29.67
N ASP A 116 -17.86 -17.61 -29.97
CA ASP A 116 -18.45 -18.93 -30.00
C ASP A 116 -17.70 -19.91 -30.94
N GLU A 117 -17.88 -21.19 -30.63
CA GLU A 117 -17.68 -22.41 -31.46
C GLU A 117 -16.32 -23.16 -31.39
N GLU A 118 -16.46 -24.39 -30.85
CA GLU A 118 -15.73 -25.67 -30.99
C GLU A 118 -14.23 -25.80 -31.37
N GLU A 119 -13.61 -26.79 -30.68
CA GLU A 119 -12.35 -27.51 -30.95
C GLU A 119 -11.06 -26.70 -31.10
N ASP A 120 -10.21 -26.70 -30.06
CA ASP A 120 -8.80 -27.10 -30.21
C ASP A 120 -8.17 -27.36 -28.82
N GLY A 121 -7.53 -28.53 -28.67
CA GLY A 121 -6.70 -28.85 -27.52
C GLY A 121 -5.41 -28.05 -27.55
N GLY A 122 -5.45 -26.78 -27.13
CA GLY A 122 -4.36 -25.83 -27.32
C GLY A 122 -3.87 -25.13 -26.06
N SER A 123 -2.75 -25.63 -25.51
CA SER A 123 -1.74 -24.91 -24.73
C SER A 123 -2.06 -24.48 -23.28
N MET A 124 -1.93 -25.45 -22.38
CA MET A 124 -1.63 -25.25 -20.94
C MET A 124 -0.11 -25.12 -20.68
N PHE A 125 0.67 -24.59 -21.62
CA PHE A 125 2.15 -24.55 -21.49
C PHE A 125 2.77 -23.26 -22.04
N CYS A 126 2.15 -22.11 -21.75
CA CYS A 126 2.79 -20.81 -21.92
C CYS A 126 2.64 -19.91 -20.69
N LEU A 127 2.61 -20.48 -19.48
CA LEU A 127 2.98 -19.66 -18.32
C LEU A 127 4.49 -19.42 -18.41
N SER A 128 4.88 -18.18 -18.66
CA SER A 128 6.28 -17.76 -18.57
C SER A 128 6.83 -18.22 -17.21
N PRO A 129 8.06 -18.75 -17.12
CA PRO A 129 8.67 -19.12 -15.84
C PRO A 129 8.65 -17.97 -14.83
N THR A 130 8.69 -16.72 -15.32
CA THR A 130 8.52 -15.51 -14.52
C THR A 130 7.11 -15.41 -13.93
N GLN A 131 6.07 -15.82 -14.66
CA GLN A 131 4.66 -15.82 -14.22
C GLN A 131 4.34 -16.94 -13.23
N MET A 132 5.03 -18.07 -13.30
CA MET A 132 4.99 -19.09 -12.26
C MET A 132 5.76 -18.66 -11.00
N ALA A 133 6.90 -17.97 -11.16
CA ALA A 133 7.63 -17.35 -10.05
C ALA A 133 6.83 -16.19 -9.40
N ILE A 134 5.97 -15.50 -10.17
CA ILE A 134 5.02 -14.48 -9.71
C ILE A 134 3.99 -15.06 -8.71
N GLN A 135 3.72 -16.37 -8.75
CA GLN A 135 2.80 -17.04 -7.83
C GLN A 135 3.45 -17.44 -6.48
N VAL A 136 4.76 -17.24 -6.31
CA VAL A 136 5.50 -17.72 -5.13
C VAL A 136 5.44 -16.76 -3.93
N ASP A 137 5.15 -15.46 -4.15
CA ASP A 137 5.05 -14.48 -3.05
C ASP A 137 3.65 -14.47 -2.39
N GLY A 138 2.63 -15.04 -3.04
CA GLY A 138 1.24 -15.10 -2.53
C GLY A 138 0.56 -13.74 -2.26
N ARG A 139 1.30 -12.63 -2.34
CA ARG A 139 0.86 -11.26 -2.12
C ARG A 139 0.38 -10.65 -3.42
N ARG A 140 -0.71 -9.87 -3.33
CA ARG A 140 -1.21 -9.03 -4.42
C ARG A 140 -0.14 -7.99 -4.80
N THR A 141 -0.18 -7.53 -6.05
CA THR A 141 0.74 -6.49 -6.54
C THR A 141 0.16 -5.10 -6.35
N VAL A 142 1.03 -4.10 -6.29
CA VAL A 142 0.67 -2.69 -6.09
C VAL A 142 0.73 -1.93 -7.42
N GLY A 143 -0.29 -1.11 -7.68
CA GLY A 143 -0.39 -0.20 -8.82
C GLY A 143 0.26 1.18 -8.58
N PRO A 144 0.45 1.95 -9.66
CA PRO A 144 1.16 3.24 -9.61
C PRO A 144 0.45 4.28 -8.74
N ASP A 145 -0.88 4.30 -8.74
CA ASP A 145 -1.65 5.31 -7.98
C ASP A 145 -1.56 5.07 -6.47
N ALA A 146 -1.62 3.81 -6.03
CA ALA A 146 -1.46 3.45 -4.63
C ALA A 146 -0.05 3.79 -4.11
N PHE A 147 0.97 3.47 -4.91
CA PHE A 147 2.35 3.83 -4.61
C PHE A 147 2.53 5.36 -4.50
N ALA A 148 2.01 6.11 -5.48
CA ALA A 148 2.11 7.56 -5.50
C ALA A 148 1.34 8.24 -4.35
N LYS A 149 0.30 7.61 -3.80
CA LYS A 149 -0.48 8.18 -2.71
C LYS A 149 0.13 7.92 -1.34
N ILE A 150 0.65 6.71 -1.10
CA ILE A 150 1.13 6.30 0.24
C ILE A 150 2.61 6.65 0.45
N ILE A 151 3.48 6.35 -0.52
CA ILE A 151 4.94 6.42 -0.30
C ILE A 151 5.45 7.84 0.02
N PRO A 152 4.95 8.92 -0.60
CA PRO A 152 5.41 10.27 -0.30
C PRO A 152 5.15 10.74 1.15
N ALA A 153 4.33 10.01 1.92
CA ALA A 153 4.19 10.26 3.36
C ALA A 153 5.51 10.09 4.13
N CYS A 154 6.46 9.32 3.58
CA CYS A 154 7.84 9.28 4.05
C CYS A 154 8.77 9.76 2.93
N PRO A 155 9.23 11.02 2.97
CA PRO A 155 10.16 11.56 1.96
C PRO A 155 11.48 10.81 1.85
N ALA A 156 11.87 10.06 2.90
CA ALA A 156 13.05 9.21 2.85
C ALA A 156 12.86 8.05 1.86
N MET A 157 11.64 7.52 1.72
CA MET A 157 11.31 6.55 0.67
C MET A 157 11.28 7.25 -0.69
N ALA A 158 10.26 8.07 -0.97
CA ALA A 158 10.18 8.78 -2.25
C ALA A 158 9.67 10.20 -2.09
N HIS A 159 10.19 11.10 -2.93
CA HIS A 159 9.68 12.46 -3.03
C HIS A 159 8.41 12.50 -3.87
N ALA A 160 7.41 13.31 -3.47
CA ALA A 160 6.13 13.42 -4.17
C ALA A 160 6.26 13.78 -5.67
N ILE A 161 7.29 14.53 -6.03
CA ILE A 161 7.56 14.93 -7.42
C ILE A 161 8.12 13.76 -8.26
N THR A 162 8.98 12.92 -7.69
CA THR A 162 9.71 11.87 -8.44
C THR A 162 9.08 10.49 -8.27
N VAL A 163 8.01 10.37 -7.50
CA VAL A 163 7.42 9.08 -7.10
C VAL A 163 6.99 8.22 -8.28
N ARG A 164 6.42 8.82 -9.34
CA ARG A 164 6.00 8.08 -10.54
C ARG A 164 7.20 7.56 -11.33
N ASN A 165 8.22 8.40 -11.53
CA ASN A 165 9.46 7.99 -12.20
C ASN A 165 10.16 6.85 -11.44
N LEU A 166 10.15 6.90 -10.11
CA LEU A 166 10.67 5.82 -9.28
C LEU A 166 9.85 4.54 -9.46
N PHE A 167 8.53 4.62 -9.46
CA PHE A 167 7.66 3.47 -9.68
C PHE A 167 7.94 2.81 -11.03
N ASP A 168 8.05 3.60 -12.10
CA ASP A 168 8.38 3.10 -13.44
C ASP A 168 9.74 2.38 -13.43
N ALA A 169 10.76 2.99 -12.82
CA ALA A 169 12.07 2.37 -12.68
C ALA A 169 12.03 1.03 -11.91
N LEU A 170 11.21 0.92 -10.87
CA LEU A 170 11.03 -0.31 -10.09
C LEU A 170 10.23 -1.38 -10.84
N THR A 171 9.31 -0.98 -11.72
CA THR A 171 8.33 -1.88 -12.36
C THR A 171 8.55 -2.12 -13.84
N ASN A 172 9.65 -1.60 -14.40
CA ASN A 172 10.05 -1.80 -15.80
C ASN A 172 10.07 -3.28 -16.24
N SER A 173 10.42 -4.20 -15.34
CA SER A 173 10.47 -5.64 -15.64
C SER A 173 9.20 -6.41 -15.26
N THR A 174 8.21 -5.75 -14.67
CA THR A 174 7.01 -6.39 -14.08
C THR A 174 5.70 -5.85 -14.66
N GLY A 175 5.76 -5.23 -15.85
CA GLY A 175 4.57 -4.75 -16.55
C GLY A 175 3.80 -3.67 -15.79
N GLY A 176 4.50 -2.79 -15.05
CA GLY A 176 3.88 -1.68 -14.33
C GLY A 176 3.20 -2.08 -13.01
N ARG A 177 3.50 -3.27 -12.47
CA ARG A 177 3.00 -3.75 -11.18
C ARG A 177 4.14 -3.93 -10.19
N LEU A 178 4.01 -3.37 -8.99
CA LEU A 178 5.04 -3.44 -7.95
C LEU A 178 4.83 -4.64 -7.03
N HIS A 179 5.78 -5.56 -7.06
CA HIS A 179 5.83 -6.74 -6.19
C HIS A 179 6.56 -6.42 -4.88
N PHE A 180 6.20 -7.13 -3.80
CA PHE A 180 6.79 -6.91 -2.48
C PHE A 180 8.30 -7.15 -2.48
N LEU A 181 8.80 -8.19 -3.15
CA LEU A 181 10.24 -8.47 -3.23
C LEU A 181 11.06 -7.32 -3.85
N ILE A 182 10.51 -6.68 -4.89
CA ILE A 182 11.15 -5.53 -5.54
C ILE A 182 11.17 -4.33 -4.58
N TYR A 183 10.01 -4.06 -3.96
CA TYR A 183 9.86 -2.98 -2.99
C TYR A 183 10.80 -3.15 -1.78
N HIS A 184 10.83 -4.35 -1.19
CA HIS A 184 11.71 -4.72 -0.07
C HIS A 184 13.18 -4.57 -0.42
N LYS A 185 13.59 -5.03 -1.61
CA LYS A 185 14.97 -4.87 -2.10
C LYS A 185 15.33 -3.39 -2.27
N TYR A 186 14.40 -2.60 -2.78
CA TYR A 186 14.57 -1.16 -2.95
C TYR A 186 14.79 -0.46 -1.60
N LEU A 187 13.94 -0.70 -0.59
CA LEU A 187 14.08 -0.08 0.72
C LEU A 187 15.39 -0.49 1.43
N LYS A 188 15.77 -1.77 1.37
CA LYS A 188 17.07 -2.22 1.88
C LYS A 188 18.25 -1.52 1.21
N SER A 189 18.18 -1.33 -0.10
CA SER A 189 19.24 -0.65 -0.86
C SER A 189 19.31 0.83 -0.48
N LEU A 190 18.15 1.46 -0.30
CA LEU A 190 18.02 2.84 0.13
C LEU A 190 18.59 3.06 1.54
N ASP A 191 18.27 2.19 2.50
CA ASP A 191 18.84 2.22 3.86
C ASP A 191 20.37 2.17 3.84
N LYS A 192 20.95 1.26 3.05
CA LYS A 192 22.40 1.14 2.88
C LYS A 192 23.03 2.41 2.32
N VAL A 193 22.41 3.03 1.30
CA VAL A 193 22.90 4.27 0.70
C VAL A 193 22.81 5.43 1.70
N LEU A 194 21.69 5.56 2.40
CA LEU A 194 21.49 6.61 3.40
C LEU A 194 22.44 6.45 4.59
N GLY A 195 22.68 5.22 5.06
CA GLY A 195 23.65 4.91 6.10
C GLY A 195 25.08 5.30 5.68
N SER A 196 25.46 4.98 4.45
CA SER A 196 26.76 5.36 3.87
C SER A 196 26.94 6.89 3.78
N ALA A 197 25.90 7.60 3.31
CA ALA A 197 25.91 9.06 3.23
C ALA A 197 26.03 9.72 4.62
N LYS A 198 25.29 9.21 5.62
CA LYS A 198 25.39 9.69 7.02
C LYS A 198 26.80 9.48 7.58
N ALA A 199 27.40 8.31 7.35
CA ALA A 199 28.77 8.02 7.81
C ALA A 199 29.79 8.96 7.17
N TYR A 200 29.65 9.25 5.88
CA TYR A 200 30.50 10.20 5.16
C TYR A 200 30.38 11.63 5.72
N ILE A 201 29.16 12.12 5.94
CA ILE A 201 28.93 13.47 6.51
C ILE A 201 29.51 13.57 7.92
N LYS A 202 29.37 12.53 8.74
CA LYS A 202 29.98 12.50 10.08
C LYS A 202 31.51 12.59 9.99
N TRP A 203 32.10 11.87 9.05
CA TRP A 203 33.56 11.86 8.84
C TRP A 203 34.10 13.22 8.38
N THR A 204 33.39 13.93 7.50
CA THR A 204 33.81 15.28 7.06
C THR A 204 33.70 16.31 8.18
N GLN A 205 32.69 16.20 9.05
CA GLN A 205 32.54 17.08 10.21
C GLN A 205 33.61 16.86 11.29
N SER A 206 34.05 15.61 11.50
CA SER A 206 35.12 15.28 12.47
C SER A 206 36.53 15.57 11.95
N SER A 207 36.69 15.81 10.65
CA SER A 207 37.99 16.02 10.00
C SER A 207 38.27 17.49 9.67
N SER A 208 37.36 18.40 10.00
CA SER A 208 37.61 19.85 9.95
C SER A 208 38.34 20.30 11.23
N PRO A 209 39.49 20.99 11.11
CA PRO A 209 40.31 21.44 12.25
C PRO A 209 39.68 22.56 13.08
#